data_AF-A0A0A2A9W8-F1
#
_entry.id   AF-A0A0A2A9W8-F1
#
_cell.length_a   1.000
_cell.length_b   1.000
_cell.length_c   1.000
_cell.angle_alpha   90.00
_cell.angle_beta   90.00
_cell.angle_gamma   90.00
#
_symmetry.space_group_name_H-M   'P 1'
#
loop_
_entity.id
_entity.type
_entity.pdbx_description
1 polymer ?
#
loop_
_entity_poly.entity_id
_entity_poly.type
_entity_poly.pdbx_seq_one_letter_code
_entity_poly.pdbx_strand_id
1 'polypeptide(L)' 'MTNSSYIITESGGRQNMFPTEPRPYVDQSVSYDGYPQNAEKINGRWAMIGLVALLGAYVTTGQIIPGIF' A
#
# COMPACT_ATOMS: atom_id res chain seq x y z
N MET A 1 19.62 -27.12 26.23
CA MET A 1 18.19 -27.19 26.55
C MET A 1 17.52 -25.97 25.94
N THR A 2 16.80 -26.13 24.83
CA THR A 2 16.06 -25.05 24.18
C THR A 2 14.78 -24.78 24.97
N ASN A 3 14.73 -23.64 25.67
CA ASN A 3 13.57 -23.22 26.44
C ASN A 3 12.53 -22.67 25.45
N SER A 4 11.59 -23.52 25.02
CA SER A 4 10.49 -23.13 24.14
C SER A 4 9.40 -22.46 24.98
N SER A 5 9.04 -21.21 24.68
CA SER A 5 8.00 -20.44 25.41
C SER A 5 6.61 -21.06 25.36
N TYR A 6 6.41 -22.08 24.52
CA TYR A 6 5.14 -22.74 24.27
C TYR A 6 4.95 -24.02 25.09
N ILE A 7 6.00 -24.50 25.76
CA ILE A 7 5.97 -25.76 26.51
C ILE A 7 6.30 -25.45 27.97
N ILE A 8 5.30 -25.63 28.85
CA ILE A 8 5.49 -25.49 30.30
C ILE A 8 5.35 -26.86 30.97
N THR A 9 6.13 -27.08 32.02
CA THR A 9 5.94 -28.22 32.92
C THR A 9 5.25 -27.72 34.17
N GLU A 10 4.03 -28.18 34.41
CA GLU A 10 3.25 -27.85 35.60
C GLU A 10 3.87 -28.48 36.85
N SER A 11 3.60 -27.93 38.04
CA SER A 11 4.11 -28.41 39.34
C SER A 11 3.91 -29.92 39.57
N GLY A 12 2.89 -30.52 38.93
CA GLY A 12 2.62 -31.97 38.94
C GLY A 12 3.41 -32.80 37.92
N GLY A 13 4.45 -32.27 37.28
CA GLY A 13 5.28 -33.00 36.30
C GLY A 13 4.61 -33.24 34.95
N ARG A 14 3.48 -32.59 34.68
CA ARG A 14 2.75 -32.69 33.41
C ARG A 14 3.24 -31.63 32.44
N GLN A 15 3.46 -32.02 31.18
CA GLN A 15 3.88 -31.12 30.12
C GLN A 15 2.66 -30.62 29.35
N ASN A 16 2.41 -29.30 29.39
CA ASN A 16 1.34 -28.64 28.64
C ASN A 16 1.95 -27.81 27.51
N MET A 17 1.33 -27.86 26.33
CA MET A 17 1.71 -27.07 25.16
C MET A 17 0.58 -26.11 24.80
N PHE A 18 0.89 -24.82 24.68
CA PHE A 18 -0.06 -23.81 24.23
C PHE A 18 -0.03 -23.68 22.70
N PRO A 19 -1.19 -23.50 22.03
CA PRO A 19 -1.23 -23.24 20.60
C PRO A 19 -0.45 -21.96 20.26
N THR A 20 0.40 -22.01 19.24
CA THR A 20 1.00 -20.81 18.65
C THR A 20 0.11 -20.31 17.53
N GLU A 21 -0.26 -19.04 17.57
CA GLU A 21 -0.98 -18.43 16.46
C GLU A 21 -0.04 -18.24 15.25
N PRO A 22 -0.54 -18.46 14.02
CA PRO A 22 0.22 -18.15 12.82
C PRO A 22 0.42 -16.63 12.73
N ARG A 23 1.65 -16.19 12.46
CA ARG A 23 1.93 -14.77 12.24
C ARG A 23 1.47 -14.37 10.84
N PRO A 24 0.62 -13.34 10.68
CA PRO A 24 0.32 -12.80 9.36
C PRO A 24 1.61 -12.20 8.77
N TYR A 25 1.96 -12.62 7.56
CA TYR A 25 3.04 -12.04 6.77
C TYR A 25 2.44 -11.28 5.59
N VAL A 26 2.88 -10.04 5.40
CA VAL A 26 2.51 -9.25 4.23
C VAL A 26 3.44 -9.69 3.11
N ASP A 27 2.89 -10.41 2.14
CA ASP A 27 3.61 -10.81 0.94
C ASP A 27 3.82 -9.59 0.03
N GLN A 28 5.06 -9.11 0.00
CA GLN A 28 5.46 -7.97 -0.84
C GLN A 28 5.41 -8.30 -2.34
N SER A 29 5.37 -9.59 -2.72
CA SER A 29 5.21 -10.01 -4.12
C SER A 29 3.75 -9.87 -4.62
N VAL A 30 2.79 -9.82 -3.68
CA VAL A 30 1.39 -9.50 -3.95
C VAL A 30 1.16 -8.06 -3.50
N SER A 31 1.77 -7.11 -4.21
CA SER A 31 1.63 -5.66 -4.00
C SER A 31 0.22 -5.21 -4.39
N TYR A 32 -0.76 -5.53 -3.53
CA TYR A 32 -2.11 -4.96 -3.62
C TYR A 32 -2.12 -3.67 -2.80
N ASP A 33 -1.77 -2.56 -3.46
CA ASP A 33 -1.76 -1.22 -2.85
C ASP A 33 -3.16 -0.73 -2.40
N GLY A 34 -4.23 -1.50 -2.65
CA GLY A 34 -5.60 -1.12 -2.34
C GLY A 34 -6.23 -0.27 -3.46
N TYR A 35 -7.55 -0.39 -3.62
CA TYR A 35 -8.31 0.44 -4.57
C TYR A 35 -8.17 1.96 -4.32
N PRO A 36 -8.27 2.48 -3.07
CA PRO A 36 -8.24 3.92 -2.86
C PRO A 36 -6.88 4.57 -3.18
N GLN A 37 -5.77 3.95 -2.79
CA GLN A 37 -4.43 4.47 -3.05
C GLN A 37 -4.10 4.48 -4.55
N ASN A 38 -4.56 3.47 -5.29
CA ASN A 38 -4.38 3.43 -6.74
C ASN A 38 -5.22 4.52 -7.45
N ALA A 39 -6.45 4.75 -6.99
CA ALA A 39 -7.29 5.81 -7.51
C ALA A 39 -6.65 7.20 -7.28
N GLU A 40 -6.09 7.46 -6.09
CA GLU A 40 -5.36 8.70 -5.79
C GLU A 40 -4.14 8.90 -6.70
N LYS A 41 -3.31 7.85 -6.87
CA LYS A 41 -2.14 7.89 -7.76
C LYS A 41 -2.52 8.21 -9.20
N ILE A 42 -3.58 7.58 -9.70
CA ILE A 42 -4.07 7.79 -11.08
C ILE A 42 -4.59 9.22 -11.24
N ASN A 43 -5.43 9.69 -10.32
CA ASN A 43 -5.98 11.05 -10.36
C ASN A 43 -4.85 12.10 -10.30
N GLY A 44 -3.84 11.89 -9.46
CA GLY A 44 -2.67 12.76 -9.38
C GLY A 44 -1.89 12.84 -10.70
N ARG A 45 -1.70 11.71 -11.39
CA ARG A 45 -1.00 11.66 -12.70
C ARG A 45 -1.79 12.41 -13.79
N TRP A 46 -3.10 12.21 -13.86
CA TRP A 46 -3.94 12.94 -14.80
C TRP A 46 -3.91 14.45 -14.56
N ALA A 47 -3.94 14.89 -13.30
CA ALA A 47 -3.82 16.30 -12.95
C ALA A 47 -2.48 16.90 -13.39
N MET A 48 -1.37 16.18 -13.20
CA MET A 48 -0.04 16.63 -13.65
C MET A 48 0.03 16.78 -15.18
N ILE A 49 -0.52 15.82 -15.92
CA ILE A 49 -0.61 15.90 -17.39
C ILE A 49 -1.45 17.11 -17.80
N GLY A 50 -2.59 17.33 -17.15
CA GLY A 50 -3.45 18.49 -17.41
C GLY A 50 -2.73 19.83 -17.21
N LEU A 51 -1.90 19.95 -16.17
CA LEU A 51 -1.10 21.15 -15.92
C LEU A 51 -0.03 21.38 -17.02
N VAL A 52 0.69 20.32 -17.40
CA VAL A 52 1.70 20.41 -18.47
C VAL A 52 1.04 20.76 -19.82
N ALA A 53 -0.11 20.16 -20.11
CA ALA A 53 -0.88 20.45 -21.31
C ALA A 53 -1.37 21.91 -21.33
N LEU A 54 -1.81 22.46 -20.20
CA LEU A 54 -2.21 23.87 -20.07
C LEU A 54 -1.03 24.81 -20.34
N LEU A 55 0.14 24.52 -19.77
CA LEU A 55 1.35 25.29 -20.05
C LEU A 55 1.74 25.21 -21.53
N GLY A 56 1.69 24.01 -22.12
CA GLY A 56 1.96 23.80 -23.54
C GLY A 56 0.97 24.53 -24.45
N ALA A 57 -0.32 24.54 -24.11
CA ALA A 57 -1.35 25.28 -24.82
C ALA A 57 -1.07 26.78 -24.78
N TYR A 58 -0.77 27.34 -23.61
CA TYR A 58 -0.44 28.77 -23.49
C TYR A 58 0.81 29.16 -24.31
N VAL A 59 1.86 28.33 -24.31
CA VAL A 59 3.08 28.60 -25.08
C VAL A 59 2.84 28.53 -26.59
N THR A 60 1.97 27.63 -27.06
CA THR A 60 1.75 27.40 -28.49
C THR A 60 0.66 28.26 -29.11
N THR A 61 -0.44 28.52 -28.39
CA THR A 61 -1.61 29.25 -28.90
C THR A 61 -1.82 30.61 -28.23
N GLY A 62 -1.08 30.93 -27.16
CA GLY A 62 -1.27 32.14 -26.36
C GLY A 62 -2.54 32.12 -25.49
N GLN A 63 -3.30 31.03 -25.53
CA GLN A 63 -4.58 30.87 -24.82
C GLN A 63 -4.46 29.75 -23.78
N ILE A 64 -5.02 29.97 -22.59
CA ILE A 64 -5.05 28.96 -21.52
C ILE A 64 -5.93 27.76 -21.94
N ILE A 65 -7.02 28.03 -22.66
CA ILE A 65 -7.84 27.00 -23.30
C ILE A 65 -8.04 27.39 -24.76
N PRO A 66 -7.41 26.70 -25.72
CA PRO A 66 -7.55 27.02 -27.13
C PRO A 66 -8.98 26.72 -27.62
N GLY A 67 -9.62 27.71 -28.25
CA GLY A 67 -10.92 27.52 -28.91
C GLY A 67 -12.17 27.60 -28.02
N ILE A 68 -12.04 28.02 -26.76
CA ILE A 68 -13.19 28.49 -25.96
C ILE A 68 -13.19 30.02 -26.01
N PHE A 69 -14.24 30.60 -26.57
CA PHE A 69 -14.48 32.05 -26.67
C PHE A 69 -15.56 32.48 -25.67
#